data_AF-A0A125W4H9-F1
#
_entry.id   AF-A0A125W4H9-F1
#
_cell.length_a   1.000
_cell.length_b   1.000
_cell.length_c   1.000
_cell.angle_alpha   90.00
_cell.angle_beta   90.00
_cell.angle_gamma   90.00
#
_symmetry.space_group_name_H-M   'P 1'
#
loop_
_entity.id
_entity.type
_entity.pdbx_description
1 polymer ?
#
loop_
_entity_poly.entity_id
_entity_poly.type
_entity_poly.pdbx_seq_one_letter_code
_entity_poly.pdbx_strand_id
1 'polypeptide(L)'
;MEWWQLWVPFGGTIAGILVNIYINYRQTKKNEELQKEITQKQIDADVILKSRIHWIDSTKNIASEFLIDSLKLVTLNANLIEHYRNITTCRELEHRNFLKLKENNLSSEDKETATKLKKTIEKAILDYREIVRQSNTQVNELIYQTSKNNTLLLLNFSNNIENNEIIKLVESINSKLRIITNETKKLEILVGDEKVNWEIKIEESTARKKVINKEVDELTLKLRDYYKKEWEKVKAGL
;
A
#
# COMPACT_ATOMS: atom_id res chain seq x y z
N MET A 1 70.54 -32.87 61.96
CA MET A 1 69.88 -31.77 61.24
C MET A 1 69.01 -32.38 60.16
N GLU A 2 67.69 -32.25 60.27
CA GLU A 2 66.74 -32.85 59.34
C GLU A 2 66.59 -31.94 58.11
N TRP A 3 67.38 -32.24 57.07
CA TRP A 3 67.39 -31.52 55.79
C TRP A 3 66.00 -31.44 55.13
N TRP A 4 65.06 -32.29 55.53
CA TRP A 4 63.67 -32.29 55.08
C TRP A 4 62.87 -31.04 55.48
N GLN A 5 63.11 -30.45 56.65
CA GLN A 5 62.40 -29.22 57.06
C GLN A 5 62.80 -27.99 56.22
N LEU A 6 63.97 -28.03 55.58
CA LEU A 6 64.43 -26.99 54.65
C LEU A 6 63.69 -27.04 53.31
N TRP A 7 63.23 -28.21 52.85
CA TRP A 7 62.55 -28.39 51.56
C TRP A 7 61.02 -28.22 51.63
N VAL A 8 60.40 -28.35 52.81
CA VAL A 8 58.94 -28.18 53.00
C VAL A 8 58.45 -26.77 52.61
N PRO A 9 59.11 -25.66 52.97
CA PRO A 9 58.73 -24.31 52.53
C PRO A 9 58.86 -24.12 51.01
N PHE A 10 59.89 -24.71 50.38
CA PHE A 10 60.09 -24.64 48.92
C PHE A 10 59.04 -25.46 48.17
N GLY A 11 58.70 -26.66 48.65
CA GLY A 11 57.64 -27.50 48.09
C GLY A 11 56.26 -26.86 48.19
N GLY A 12 55.94 -26.26 49.34
CA GLY A 12 54.70 -25.49 49.54
C GLY A 12 54.60 -24.26 48.63
N THR A 13 55.72 -23.57 48.40
CA THR A 13 55.78 -22.41 47.49
C THR A 13 55.59 -22.82 46.03
N ILE A 14 56.25 -23.89 45.57
CA ILE A 14 56.11 -24.41 44.21
C ILE A 14 54.68 -24.93 43.96
N ALA A 15 54.10 -25.67 44.92
CA ALA A 15 52.72 -26.12 44.83
C ALA A 15 51.74 -24.94 44.80
N GLY A 16 51.97 -23.90 45.62
CA GLY A 16 51.17 -22.68 45.61
C GLY A 16 51.23 -21.93 44.27
N ILE A 17 52.42 -21.84 43.66
CA ILE A 17 52.60 -21.24 42.32
C ILE A 17 51.83 -22.04 41.26
N LEU A 18 51.94 -23.37 41.26
CA LEU A 18 51.25 -24.23 40.30
C LEU A 18 49.73 -24.15 40.43
N VAL A 19 49.21 -24.11 41.66
CA VAL A 19 47.78 -23.93 41.94
C VAL A 19 47.31 -22.55 41.44
N ASN A 20 48.09 -21.49 41.68
CA ASN A 20 47.74 -20.15 41.23
C ASN A 20 47.76 -20.02 39.69
N ILE A 21 48.73 -20.66 39.01
CA ILE A 21 48.77 -20.76 37.54
C ILE A 21 47.53 -21.49 37.02
N TYR A 22 47.14 -22.60 37.64
CA TYR A 22 45.96 -23.37 37.25
C TYR A 22 44.65 -22.59 37.47
N ILE A 23 44.51 -21.89 38.60
CA ILE A 23 43.35 -21.03 38.89
C ILE A 23 43.26 -19.90 37.86
N ASN A 24 44.38 -19.21 37.57
CA ASN A 24 44.42 -18.16 36.56
C ASN A 24 44.06 -18.71 35.18
N TYR A 25 44.62 -19.83 34.75
CA TYR A 25 44.28 -20.46 33.47
C TYR A 25 42.77 -20.78 33.36
N ARG A 26 42.18 -21.34 34.42
CA ARG A 26 40.73 -21.65 34.46
C ARG A 26 39.88 -20.38 34.46
N GLN A 27 40.30 -19.32 35.15
CA GLN A 27 39.62 -18.02 35.14
C GLN A 27 39.71 -17.33 33.78
N THR A 28 40.89 -17.33 33.14
CA THR A 28 41.07 -16.76 31.79
C THR A 28 40.19 -17.47 30.78
N LYS A 29 40.16 -18.81 30.79
CA LYS A 29 39.30 -19.60 29.90
C LYS A 29 37.81 -19.31 30.14
N LYS A 30 37.37 -19.22 31.40
CA LYS A 30 35.99 -18.86 31.75
C LYS A 30 35.64 -17.44 31.30
N ASN A 31 36.57 -16.49 31.43
CA ASN A 31 36.39 -15.12 30.97
C ASN A 31 36.32 -15.02 29.44
N GLU A 32 37.14 -15.79 28.71
CA GLU A 32 37.08 -15.89 27.25
C GLU A 32 35.74 -16.48 26.78
N GLU A 33 35.26 -17.54 27.43
CA GLU A 33 33.94 -18.15 27.15
C GLU A 33 32.80 -17.15 27.41
N LEU A 34 32.85 -16.42 28.54
CA LEU A 34 31.87 -15.38 28.87
C LEU A 34 31.91 -14.22 27.86
N GLN A 35 33.10 -13.78 27.45
CA GLN A 35 33.26 -12.73 26.43
C GLN A 35 32.69 -13.17 25.08
N LYS A 36 32.92 -14.43 24.68
CA LYS A 36 32.33 -15.00 23.45
C LYS A 36 30.80 -15.03 23.54
N GLU A 37 30.25 -15.44 24.68
CA GLU A 37 28.79 -15.47 24.90
C GLU A 37 28.18 -14.07 24.86
N ILE A 38 28.81 -13.09 25.52
CA ILE A 38 28.40 -11.68 25.48
C ILE A 38 28.47 -11.13 24.05
N THR A 39 29.55 -11.41 23.33
CA THR A 39 29.73 -10.96 21.94
C THR A 39 28.66 -11.58 21.03
N GLN A 40 28.37 -12.88 21.20
CA GLN A 40 27.31 -13.54 20.43
C GLN A 40 25.94 -12.93 20.73
N LYS A 41 25.61 -12.69 22.00
CA LYS A 41 24.38 -12.01 22.40
C LYS A 41 24.26 -10.60 21.80
N GLN A 42 25.37 -9.87 21.71
CA GLN A 42 25.41 -8.56 21.05
C GLN A 42 25.18 -8.67 19.54
N ILE A 43 25.80 -9.65 18.88
CA ILE A 43 25.61 -9.91 17.46
C ILE A 43 24.15 -10.29 17.17
N ASP A 44 23.58 -11.21 17.94
CA ASP A 44 22.19 -11.66 17.77
C ASP A 44 21.21 -10.49 17.96
N ALA A 45 21.43 -9.64 18.96
CA ALA A 45 20.65 -8.43 19.18
C ALA A 45 20.76 -7.43 18.01
N ASP A 46 21.97 -7.20 17.49
CA ASP A 46 22.20 -6.33 16.32
C ASP A 46 21.52 -6.88 15.06
N VAL A 47 21.58 -8.19 14.83
CA VAL A 47 20.89 -8.86 13.72
C VAL A 47 19.38 -8.68 13.84
N ILE A 48 18.80 -8.93 15.01
CA ILE A 48 17.36 -8.76 15.26
C ILE A 48 16.93 -7.30 15.00
N LEU A 49 17.68 -6.33 15.51
CA LEU A 49 17.38 -4.91 15.31
C LEU A 49 17.42 -4.51 13.84
N LYS A 50 18.45 -4.94 13.10
CA LYS A 50 18.56 -4.71 11.66
C LYS A 50 17.40 -5.33 10.89
N SER A 51 17.03 -6.58 11.21
CA SER A 51 15.88 -7.24 10.60
C SER A 51 14.58 -6.49 10.88
N ARG A 52 14.38 -5.99 12.10
CA ARG A 52 13.19 -5.21 12.48
C ARG A 52 13.11 -3.87 11.76
N ILE A 53 14.24 -3.14 11.65
CA ILE A 53 14.31 -1.88 10.89
C ILE A 53 13.95 -2.14 9.42
N HIS A 54 14.58 -3.15 8.80
CA HIS A 54 14.29 -3.51 7.42
C HIS A 54 12.82 -3.89 7.20
N TRP A 55 12.25 -4.66 8.14
CA TRP A 55 10.82 -5.01 8.10
C TRP A 55 9.92 -3.78 8.22
N ILE A 56 10.21 -2.85 9.14
CA ILE A 56 9.46 -1.58 9.27
C ILE A 56 9.50 -0.79 7.95
N ASP A 57 10.68 -0.62 7.35
CA ASP A 57 10.82 0.17 6.12
C ASP A 57 10.15 -0.49 4.92
N SER A 58 10.30 -1.80 4.77
CA SER A 58 9.64 -2.57 3.71
C SER A 58 8.13 -2.49 3.82
N THR A 59 7.58 -2.69 5.02
CA THR A 59 6.13 -2.66 5.24
C THR A 59 5.54 -1.26 5.10
N LYS A 60 6.26 -0.21 5.54
CA LYS A 60 5.86 1.19 5.30
C LYS A 60 5.73 1.50 3.81
N ASN A 61 6.66 1.03 2.99
CA ASN A 61 6.60 1.23 1.55
C ASN A 61 5.36 0.54 0.95
N ILE A 62 5.15 -0.73 1.28
CA ILE A 62 3.96 -1.51 0.83
C ILE A 62 2.66 -0.81 1.27
N ALA A 63 2.60 -0.37 2.52
CA ALA A 63 1.42 0.31 3.06
C ALA A 63 1.18 1.66 2.36
N SER A 64 2.24 2.44 2.14
CA SER A 64 2.14 3.73 1.46
C SER A 64 1.65 3.58 0.02
N GLU A 65 2.20 2.62 -0.72
CA GLU A 65 1.72 2.29 -2.08
C GLU A 65 0.24 1.88 -2.03
N PHE A 66 -0.15 0.97 -1.12
CA PHE A 66 -1.54 0.56 -0.97
C PHE A 66 -2.49 1.74 -0.74
N LEU A 67 -2.15 2.65 0.18
CA LEU A 67 -2.97 3.82 0.50
C LEU A 67 -3.10 4.76 -0.70
N ILE A 68 -1.97 5.11 -1.34
CA ILE A 68 -1.92 6.03 -2.48
C ILE A 68 -2.70 5.47 -3.66
N ASP A 69 -2.48 4.20 -4.00
CA ASP A 69 -3.11 3.57 -5.16
C ASP A 69 -4.60 3.34 -4.93
N SER A 70 -5.02 3.11 -3.68
CA SER A 70 -6.44 3.11 -3.30
C SER A 70 -7.11 4.46 -3.61
N LEU A 71 -6.49 5.58 -3.22
CA LEU A 71 -7.02 6.93 -3.46
C LEU A 71 -7.05 7.31 -4.94
N LYS A 72 -6.00 6.92 -5.69
CA LYS A 72 -5.96 7.10 -7.14
C LYS A 72 -7.09 6.32 -7.82
N LEU A 73 -7.26 5.05 -7.45
CA LEU A 73 -8.24 4.17 -8.04
C LEU A 73 -9.68 4.65 -7.84
N VAL A 74 -10.05 5.08 -6.63
CA VAL A 74 -11.40 5.65 -6.39
C VAL A 74 -11.63 6.95 -7.15
N THR A 75 -10.58 7.75 -7.36
CA THR A 75 -10.66 8.99 -8.11
C THR A 75 -10.83 8.74 -9.61
N LEU A 76 -10.06 7.80 -10.17
CA LEU A 76 -10.17 7.39 -11.57
C LEU A 76 -11.55 6.78 -11.87
N ASN A 77 -12.06 5.90 -11.00
CA ASN A 77 -13.40 5.34 -11.17
C ASN A 77 -14.49 6.42 -11.15
N ALA A 78 -14.39 7.42 -10.26
CA ALA A 78 -15.32 8.54 -10.25
C ALA A 78 -15.26 9.36 -11.56
N ASN A 79 -14.06 9.67 -12.04
CA ASN A 79 -13.87 10.41 -13.28
C ASN A 79 -14.35 9.62 -14.52
N LEU A 80 -14.17 8.30 -14.53
CA LEU A 80 -14.68 7.43 -15.61
C LEU A 80 -16.19 7.57 -15.78
N ILE A 81 -16.94 7.63 -14.68
CA ILE A 81 -18.40 7.77 -14.71
C ILE A 81 -18.81 9.15 -15.28
N GLU A 82 -18.08 10.21 -14.94
CA GLU A 82 -18.26 11.53 -15.56
C GLU A 82 -17.97 11.50 -17.07
N HIS A 83 -16.92 10.80 -17.50
CA HIS A 83 -16.62 10.63 -18.92
C HIS A 83 -17.71 9.84 -19.65
N TYR A 84 -18.28 8.82 -19.02
CA TYR A 84 -19.43 8.07 -19.56
C TYR A 84 -20.68 8.94 -19.73
N ARG A 85 -20.98 9.80 -18.76
CA ARG A 85 -22.04 10.82 -18.87
C ARG A 85 -21.76 11.76 -20.05
N ASN A 86 -20.56 12.31 -20.14
CA ASN A 86 -20.19 13.24 -21.21
C ASN A 86 -20.33 12.63 -22.61
N ILE A 87 -19.90 11.36 -22.78
CA ILE A 87 -20.09 10.63 -24.04
C ILE A 87 -21.59 10.48 -24.36
N THR A 88 -22.42 10.17 -23.37
CA THR A 88 -23.88 10.05 -23.55
C THR A 88 -24.49 11.37 -24.01
N THR A 89 -24.17 12.48 -23.33
CA THR A 89 -24.62 13.83 -23.74
C THR A 89 -24.15 14.20 -25.15
N CYS A 90 -22.91 13.87 -25.51
CA CYS A 90 -22.41 14.10 -26.87
C CYS A 90 -23.20 13.30 -27.92
N ARG A 91 -23.55 12.04 -27.64
CA ARG A 91 -24.37 11.22 -28.55
C ARG A 91 -25.79 11.76 -28.71
N GLU A 92 -26.40 12.26 -27.64
CA GLU A 92 -27.71 12.91 -27.72
C GLU A 92 -27.66 14.19 -28.56
N LEU A 93 -26.58 14.97 -28.43
CA LEU A 93 -26.36 16.16 -29.27
C LEU A 93 -26.11 15.77 -30.73
N GLU A 94 -25.35 14.70 -30.98
CA GLU A 94 -25.12 14.15 -32.31
C GLU A 94 -26.45 13.75 -32.97
N HIS A 95 -27.31 13.04 -32.24
CA HIS A 95 -28.63 12.61 -32.73
C HIS A 95 -29.53 13.80 -33.04
N ARG A 96 -29.64 14.78 -32.12
CA ARG A 96 -30.42 16.00 -32.34
C ARG A 96 -29.92 16.80 -33.55
N ASN A 97 -28.61 16.95 -33.69
CA ASN A 97 -28.01 17.67 -34.81
C ASN A 97 -28.23 16.92 -36.14
N PHE A 98 -28.20 15.59 -36.14
CA PHE A 98 -28.54 14.77 -37.29
C PHE A 98 -30.00 14.95 -37.73
N LEU A 99 -30.95 15.01 -36.78
CA LEU A 99 -32.35 15.30 -37.08
C LEU A 99 -32.52 16.70 -37.69
N LYS A 100 -31.86 17.72 -37.13
CA LYS A 100 -31.86 19.09 -37.67
C LYS A 100 -31.35 19.11 -39.12
N LEU A 101 -30.27 18.40 -39.42
CA LEU A 101 -29.72 18.31 -40.79
C LEU A 101 -30.66 17.63 -41.80
N LYS A 102 -31.63 16.85 -41.34
CA LYS A 102 -32.64 16.20 -42.19
C LYS A 102 -33.87 17.08 -42.47
N GLU A 103 -33.99 18.25 -41.86
CA GLU A 103 -35.13 19.14 -42.09
C GLU A 103 -35.07 19.76 -43.50
N ASN A 104 -36.16 19.62 -44.26
CA ASN A 104 -36.21 20.01 -45.67
C ASN A 104 -36.08 21.54 -45.89
N ASN A 105 -36.42 22.35 -44.88
CA ASN A 105 -36.48 23.82 -44.98
C ASN A 105 -35.29 24.52 -44.29
N LEU A 106 -34.20 23.81 -44.01
CA LEU A 106 -33.07 24.38 -43.28
C LEU A 106 -32.31 25.42 -44.13
N SER A 107 -32.08 26.60 -43.56
CA SER A 107 -31.32 27.69 -44.21
C SER A 107 -29.87 27.28 -44.51
N SER A 108 -29.20 27.96 -45.46
CA SER A 108 -27.79 27.67 -45.78
C SER A 108 -26.87 27.90 -44.58
N GLU A 109 -27.12 28.95 -43.81
CA GLU A 109 -26.36 29.31 -42.61
C GLU A 109 -26.56 28.28 -41.48
N ASP A 110 -27.79 27.81 -41.29
CA ASP A 110 -28.10 26.74 -40.33
C ASP A 110 -27.44 25.41 -40.72
N LYS A 111 -27.42 25.08 -42.02
CA LYS A 111 -26.74 23.88 -42.53
C LYS A 111 -25.25 23.93 -42.27
N GLU A 112 -24.60 25.08 -42.49
CA GLU A 112 -23.19 25.25 -42.20
C GLU A 112 -22.90 25.11 -40.69
N THR A 113 -23.72 25.75 -39.86
CA THR A 113 -23.61 25.67 -38.40
C THR A 113 -23.76 24.25 -37.88
N ALA A 114 -24.78 23.52 -38.33
CA ALA A 114 -25.01 22.12 -37.96
C ALA A 114 -23.87 21.20 -38.45
N THR A 115 -23.28 21.48 -39.62
CA THR A 115 -22.13 20.74 -40.13
C THR A 115 -20.87 20.98 -39.29
N LYS A 116 -20.61 22.22 -38.87
CA LYS A 116 -19.51 22.55 -37.94
C LYS A 116 -19.71 21.87 -36.58
N LEU A 117 -20.92 21.93 -36.04
CA LEU A 117 -21.27 21.29 -34.77
C LEU A 117 -21.06 19.77 -34.83
N LYS A 118 -21.46 19.11 -35.93
CA LYS A 118 -21.21 17.68 -36.15
C LYS A 118 -19.73 17.32 -35.97
N LYS A 119 -18.83 18.04 -36.66
CA LYS A 119 -17.38 17.80 -36.57
C LYS A 119 -16.85 17.98 -35.15
N THR A 120 -17.34 19.00 -34.44
CA THR A 120 -16.96 19.24 -33.03
C THR A 120 -17.40 18.10 -32.12
N ILE A 121 -18.64 17.61 -32.28
CA ILE A 121 -19.17 16.49 -31.50
C ILE A 121 -18.41 15.20 -31.78
N GLU A 122 -18.16 14.88 -33.06
CA GLU A 122 -17.38 13.70 -33.46
C GLU A 122 -15.99 13.71 -32.83
N LYS A 123 -15.31 14.87 -32.84
CA LYS A 123 -14.01 15.04 -32.20
C LYS A 123 -14.10 14.84 -30.68
N ALA A 124 -15.07 15.46 -30.02
CA ALA A 124 -15.25 15.33 -28.57
C ALA A 124 -15.52 13.86 -28.15
N ILE A 125 -16.35 13.13 -28.90
CA ILE A 125 -16.60 11.70 -28.65
C ILE A 125 -15.31 10.88 -28.79
N LEU A 126 -14.50 11.16 -29.81
CA LEU A 126 -13.21 10.49 -30.01
C LEU A 126 -12.26 10.75 -28.83
N ASP A 127 -12.13 12.01 -28.41
CA ASP A 127 -11.26 12.43 -27.30
C ASP A 127 -11.68 11.74 -25.99
N TYR A 128 -12.99 11.72 -25.67
CA TYR A 128 -13.48 11.03 -24.47
C TYR A 128 -13.29 9.52 -24.52
N ARG A 129 -13.45 8.88 -25.69
CA ARG A 129 -13.19 7.44 -25.83
C ARG A 129 -11.73 7.10 -25.53
N GLU A 130 -10.81 7.94 -25.99
CA GLU A 130 -9.38 7.74 -25.71
C GLU A 130 -9.08 7.92 -24.21
N ILE A 131 -9.65 8.95 -23.57
CA ILE A 131 -9.52 9.15 -22.12
C ILE A 131 -10.04 7.93 -21.33
N VAL A 132 -11.21 7.42 -21.71
CA VAL A 132 -11.80 6.21 -21.10
C VAL A 132 -10.87 5.00 -21.27
N ARG A 133 -10.34 4.79 -22.48
CA ARG A 133 -9.42 3.67 -22.77
C ARG A 133 -8.16 3.72 -21.91
N GLN A 134 -7.56 4.90 -21.78
CA GLN A 134 -6.38 5.11 -20.94
C GLN A 134 -6.70 4.91 -19.46
N SER A 135 -7.81 5.47 -19.00
CA SER A 135 -8.25 5.34 -17.60
C SER A 135 -8.55 3.89 -17.23
N ASN A 136 -9.20 3.13 -18.12
CA ASN A 136 -9.45 1.69 -17.93
C ASN A 136 -8.14 0.89 -17.80
N THR A 137 -7.13 1.22 -18.62
CA THR A 137 -5.80 0.61 -18.49
C THR A 137 -5.20 0.87 -17.11
N GLN A 138 -5.22 2.12 -16.65
CA GLN A 138 -4.71 2.50 -15.33
C GLN A 138 -5.48 1.84 -14.18
N VAL A 139 -6.81 1.75 -14.28
CA VAL A 139 -7.66 1.06 -13.29
C VAL A 139 -7.26 -0.41 -13.14
N ASN A 140 -6.99 -1.11 -14.24
CA ASN A 140 -6.57 -2.51 -14.20
C ASN A 140 -5.19 -2.67 -13.51
N GLU A 141 -4.25 -1.78 -13.81
CA GLU A 141 -2.93 -1.78 -13.19
C GLU A 141 -3.03 -1.51 -11.67
N LEU A 142 -3.79 -0.49 -11.27
CA LEU A 142 -3.98 -0.13 -9.86
C LEU A 142 -4.71 -1.22 -9.08
N ILE A 143 -5.69 -1.92 -9.67
CA ILE A 143 -6.35 -3.08 -9.02
C ILE A 143 -5.36 -4.21 -8.75
N TYR A 144 -4.44 -4.47 -9.67
CA TYR A 144 -3.40 -5.46 -9.46
C TYR A 144 -2.44 -5.03 -8.35
N GLN A 145 -1.96 -3.79 -8.38
CA GLN A 145 -1.06 -3.24 -7.37
C GLN A 145 -1.68 -3.23 -5.97
N THR A 146 -2.91 -2.74 -5.84
CA THR A 146 -3.65 -2.74 -4.57
C THR A 146 -3.93 -4.15 -4.06
N SER A 147 -4.28 -5.10 -4.93
CA SER A 147 -4.45 -6.51 -4.53
C SER A 147 -3.14 -7.16 -4.08
N LYS A 148 -2.03 -6.89 -4.78
CA LYS A 148 -0.68 -7.35 -4.41
C LYS A 148 -0.32 -6.81 -3.02
N ASN A 149 -0.45 -5.50 -2.82
CA ASN A 149 -0.06 -4.85 -1.57
C ASN A 149 -0.99 -5.23 -0.42
N ASN A 150 -2.29 -5.45 -0.67
CA ASN A 150 -3.20 -6.08 0.30
C ASN A 150 -2.62 -7.40 0.81
N THR A 151 -2.28 -8.33 -0.09
CA THR A 151 -1.71 -9.63 0.30
C THR A 151 -0.41 -9.48 1.08
N LEU A 152 0.48 -8.59 0.64
CA LEU A 152 1.74 -8.34 1.34
C LEU A 152 1.52 -7.77 2.74
N LEU A 153 0.55 -6.88 2.94
CA LEU A 153 0.19 -6.38 4.26
C LEU A 153 -0.31 -7.53 5.14
N LEU A 154 -1.24 -8.34 4.64
CA LEU A 154 -1.76 -9.50 5.39
C LEU A 154 -0.65 -10.48 5.83
N LEU A 155 0.38 -10.68 5.00
CA LEU A 155 1.51 -11.54 5.34
C LEU A 155 2.46 -10.92 6.39
N ASN A 156 2.53 -9.60 6.45
CA ASN A 156 3.45 -8.89 7.33
C ASN A 156 2.86 -8.57 8.71
N PHE A 157 1.54 -8.48 8.83
CA PHE A 157 0.87 -8.24 10.12
C PHE A 157 0.47 -9.58 10.76
N SER A 158 1.00 -9.87 11.95
CA SER A 158 0.67 -11.09 12.71
C SER A 158 -0.70 -11.01 13.39
N ASN A 159 -1.29 -12.16 13.74
CA ASN A 159 -2.56 -12.24 14.46
C ASN A 159 -2.43 -11.74 15.91
N ASN A 160 -2.63 -10.44 16.12
CA ASN A 160 -2.83 -9.83 17.43
C ASN A 160 -3.93 -8.76 17.36
N ILE A 161 -4.47 -8.36 18.51
CA ILE A 161 -5.66 -7.49 18.58
C ILE A 161 -5.46 -6.16 17.82
N GLU A 162 -4.27 -5.55 17.93
CA GLU A 162 -3.94 -4.27 17.27
C GLU A 162 -3.82 -4.44 15.74
N ASN A 163 -3.13 -5.50 15.31
CA ASN A 163 -2.98 -5.85 13.91
C ASN A 163 -4.32 -6.24 13.25
N ASN A 164 -5.23 -6.85 14.01
CA ASN A 164 -6.54 -7.27 13.49
C ASN A 164 -7.38 -6.08 13.01
N GLU A 165 -7.25 -4.90 13.63
CA GLU A 165 -7.95 -3.70 13.17
C GLU A 165 -7.37 -3.16 11.85
N ILE A 166 -6.03 -3.16 11.73
CA ILE A 166 -5.32 -2.79 10.49
C ILE A 166 -5.71 -3.75 9.37
N ILE A 167 -5.64 -5.06 9.62
CA ILE A 167 -5.99 -6.12 8.67
C ILE A 167 -7.43 -5.96 8.18
N LYS A 168 -8.39 -5.80 9.09
CA LYS A 168 -9.81 -5.62 8.72
C LYS A 168 -10.02 -4.40 7.81
N LEU A 169 -9.33 -3.29 8.08
CA LEU A 169 -9.43 -2.10 7.24
C LEU A 169 -8.81 -2.33 5.85
N VAL A 170 -7.64 -2.96 5.78
CA VAL A 170 -6.98 -3.32 4.52
C VAL A 170 -7.90 -4.20 3.66
N GLU A 171 -8.49 -5.24 4.25
CA GLU A 171 -9.43 -6.13 3.57
C GLU A 171 -10.71 -5.40 3.14
N SER A 172 -11.27 -4.56 4.02
CA SER A 172 -12.45 -3.74 3.73
C SER A 172 -12.23 -2.82 2.53
N ILE A 173 -11.13 -2.08 2.54
CA ILE A 173 -10.75 -1.17 1.45
C ILE A 173 -10.59 -1.96 0.16
N ASN A 174 -9.78 -3.04 0.16
CA ASN A 174 -9.53 -3.84 -1.04
C ASN A 174 -10.82 -4.46 -1.61
N SER A 175 -11.73 -4.93 -0.76
CA SER A 175 -13.04 -5.43 -1.17
C SER A 175 -13.89 -4.34 -1.84
N LYS A 176 -13.96 -3.15 -1.23
CA LYS A 176 -14.68 -2.00 -1.79
C LYS A 176 -14.07 -1.54 -3.12
N LEU A 177 -12.74 -1.51 -3.24
CA LEU A 177 -12.05 -1.19 -4.49
C LEU A 177 -12.43 -2.15 -5.63
N ARG A 178 -12.55 -3.46 -5.34
CA ARG A 178 -13.01 -4.45 -6.34
C ARG A 178 -14.46 -4.22 -6.75
N ILE A 179 -15.33 -3.90 -5.79
CA ILE A 179 -16.75 -3.61 -6.07
C ILE A 179 -16.86 -2.41 -7.00
N ILE A 180 -16.24 -1.27 -6.66
CA ILE A 180 -16.36 -0.05 -7.47
C ILE A 180 -15.81 -0.22 -8.88
N THR A 181 -14.73 -0.98 -9.06
CA THR A 181 -14.15 -1.22 -10.39
C THR A 181 -15.09 -2.08 -11.23
N ASN A 182 -15.69 -3.11 -10.64
CA ASN A 182 -16.68 -3.94 -11.33
C ASN A 182 -17.95 -3.14 -11.70
N GLU A 183 -18.42 -2.28 -10.80
CA GLU A 183 -19.57 -1.42 -11.06
C GLU A 183 -19.28 -0.41 -12.18
N THR A 184 -18.12 0.24 -12.14
CA THR A 184 -17.69 1.18 -13.19
C THR A 184 -17.59 0.48 -14.55
N LYS A 185 -17.04 -0.74 -14.60
CA LYS A 185 -17.00 -1.55 -15.83
C LYS A 185 -18.38 -1.93 -16.35
N LYS A 186 -19.36 -2.19 -15.47
CA LYS A 186 -20.75 -2.44 -15.90
C LYS A 186 -21.38 -1.20 -16.52
N LEU A 187 -21.07 0.00 -16.01
CA LEU A 187 -21.58 1.26 -16.54
C LEU A 187 -21.06 1.55 -17.96
N GLU A 188 -19.86 1.07 -18.31
CA GLU A 188 -19.31 1.21 -19.67
C GLU A 188 -20.27 0.67 -20.75
N ILE A 189 -20.96 -0.43 -20.47
CA ILE A 189 -21.90 -1.07 -21.40
C ILE A 189 -23.15 -0.21 -21.61
N LEU A 190 -23.49 0.62 -20.63
CA LEU A 190 -24.69 1.45 -20.61
C LEU A 190 -24.45 2.84 -21.25
N VAL A 191 -23.24 3.12 -21.73
CA VAL A 191 -22.90 4.41 -22.35
C VAL A 191 -23.73 4.63 -23.61
N GLY A 192 -24.49 5.74 -23.61
CA GLY A 192 -25.42 6.09 -24.68
C GLY A 192 -26.83 5.52 -24.54
N ASP A 193 -27.15 4.83 -23.44
CA ASP A 193 -28.53 4.47 -23.10
C ASP A 193 -29.22 5.66 -22.42
N GLU A 194 -30.22 6.24 -23.09
CA GLU A 194 -31.00 7.40 -22.64
C GLU A 194 -31.82 7.11 -21.37
N LYS A 195 -32.03 5.84 -21.01
CA LYS A 195 -32.77 5.45 -19.79
C LYS A 195 -31.91 5.49 -18.53
N VAL A 196 -30.60 5.69 -18.67
CA VAL A 196 -29.67 5.69 -17.54
C VAL A 196 -29.65 7.07 -16.89
N ASN A 197 -30.00 7.13 -15.61
CA ASN A 197 -29.82 8.35 -14.83
C ASN A 197 -28.36 8.48 -14.38
N TRP A 198 -27.56 9.18 -15.19
CA TRP A 198 -26.14 9.40 -14.93
C TRP A 198 -25.86 10.26 -13.70
N GLU A 199 -26.75 11.19 -13.34
CA GLU A 199 -26.59 12.01 -12.13
C GLU A 199 -26.62 11.13 -10.87
N ILE A 200 -27.57 10.20 -10.80
CA ILE A 200 -27.63 9.22 -9.70
C ILE A 200 -26.34 8.38 -9.67
N LYS A 201 -25.80 7.98 -10.84
CA LYS A 201 -24.54 7.20 -10.89
C LYS A 201 -23.33 7.97 -10.41
N ILE A 202 -23.27 9.27 -10.70
CA ILE A 202 -22.23 10.18 -10.20
C ILE A 202 -22.36 10.37 -8.69
N GLU A 203 -23.58 10.58 -8.19
CA GLU A 203 -23.86 10.70 -6.75
C GLU A 203 -23.46 9.43 -5.98
N GLU A 204 -23.90 8.26 -6.45
CA GLU A 204 -23.54 6.97 -5.87
C GLU A 204 -22.01 6.76 -5.88
N SER A 205 -21.34 7.11 -6.99
CA SER A 205 -19.88 7.02 -7.11
C SER A 205 -19.16 7.95 -6.12
N THR A 206 -19.61 9.19 -6.03
CA THR A 206 -19.06 10.19 -5.11
C THR A 206 -19.25 9.77 -3.65
N ALA A 207 -20.39 9.18 -3.31
CA ALA A 207 -20.65 8.63 -1.99
C ALA A 207 -19.70 7.47 -1.67
N ARG A 208 -19.53 6.50 -2.59
CA ARG A 208 -18.59 5.38 -2.44
C ARG A 208 -17.15 5.87 -2.27
N LYS A 209 -16.71 6.83 -3.09
CA LYS A 209 -15.38 7.47 -2.97
C LYS A 209 -15.17 8.07 -1.58
N LYS A 210 -16.14 8.82 -1.05
CA LYS A 210 -16.05 9.42 0.30
C LYS A 210 -15.88 8.37 1.40
N VAL A 211 -16.63 7.27 1.32
CA VAL A 211 -16.54 6.16 2.29
C VAL A 211 -15.16 5.52 2.26
N ILE A 212 -14.64 5.20 1.07
CA ILE A 212 -13.33 4.56 0.94
C ILE A 212 -12.22 5.52 1.39
N ASN A 213 -12.27 6.80 1.00
CA ASN A 213 -11.28 7.79 1.44
C ASN A 213 -11.22 7.87 2.97
N LYS A 214 -12.37 7.86 3.64
CA LYS A 214 -12.43 7.86 5.11
C LYS A 214 -11.74 6.63 5.71
N GLU A 215 -11.94 5.45 5.13
CA GLU A 215 -11.27 4.23 5.61
C GLU A 215 -9.76 4.25 5.34
N VAL A 216 -9.33 4.82 4.21
CA VAL A 216 -7.91 5.03 3.91
C VAL A 216 -7.28 6.00 4.92
N ASP A 217 -7.97 7.09 5.27
CA ASP A 217 -7.51 8.04 6.29
C ASP A 217 -7.40 7.37 7.67
N GLU A 218 -8.40 6.57 8.04
CA GLU A 218 -8.39 5.81 9.30
C GLU A 218 -7.22 4.81 9.34
N LEU A 219 -7.02 4.05 8.26
CA LEU A 219 -5.92 3.11 8.13
C LEU A 219 -4.57 3.83 8.22
N THR A 220 -4.44 5.01 7.60
CA THR A 220 -3.23 5.84 7.67
C THR A 220 -2.88 6.19 9.11
N LEU A 221 -3.87 6.61 9.92
CA LEU A 221 -3.65 6.94 11.33
C LEU A 221 -3.22 5.71 12.14
N LYS A 222 -3.88 4.57 11.95
CA LYS A 222 -3.52 3.33 12.66
C LYS A 222 -2.12 2.85 12.30
N LEU A 223 -1.76 2.86 11.01
CA LEU A 223 -0.42 2.49 10.56
C LEU A 223 0.64 3.44 11.12
N ARG A 224 0.39 4.76 11.11
CA ARG A 224 1.31 5.74 11.70
C ARG A 224 1.59 5.42 13.18
N ASP A 225 0.54 5.20 13.95
CA ASP A 225 0.65 4.96 15.38
C ASP A 225 1.34 3.60 15.65
N TYR A 226 1.01 2.58 14.87
CA TYR A 226 1.67 1.28 14.90
C TYR A 226 3.17 1.38 14.61
N TYR A 227 3.55 1.97 13.48
CA TYR A 227 4.96 2.11 13.11
C TYR A 227 5.75 2.96 14.09
N LYS A 228 5.13 3.96 14.71
CA LYS A 228 5.75 4.73 15.79
C LYS A 228 6.07 3.84 16.98
N LYS A 229 5.12 3.00 17.43
CA LYS A 229 5.36 2.06 18.53
C LYS A 229 6.47 1.06 18.21
N GLU A 230 6.48 0.51 16.99
CA GLU A 230 7.52 -0.42 16.55
C GLU A 230 8.90 0.24 16.50
N TRP A 231 8.96 1.51 16.07
CA TRP A 231 10.20 2.29 16.09
C TRP A 231 10.71 2.59 17.50
N GLU A 232 9.82 2.89 18.46
CA GLU A 232 10.22 3.07 19.86
C GLU A 232 10.81 1.78 20.45
N LYS A 233 10.29 0.60 20.08
CA LYS A 233 10.86 -0.70 20.49
C LYS A 233 12.27 -0.89 19.94
N VAL A 234 12.51 -0.59 18.66
CA VAL A 234 13.85 -0.61 18.07
C VAL A 234 14.82 0.29 18.84
N LYS A 235 14.43 1.52 19.16
CA LYS A 235 15.28 2.46 19.93
C LYS A 235 15.57 1.95 21.35
N ALA A 236 14.63 1.23 21.95
CA ALA A 236 14.80 0.63 23.27
C ALA A 236 15.62 -0.69 23.25
N GLY A 237 16.00 -1.20 22.07
CA GLY A 237 16.66 -2.50 21.95
C GLY A 237 15.71 -3.69 22.19
N LEU A 238 14.40 -3.47 22.04
CA LEU A 238 13.31 -4.43 22.26
C LEU A 238 12.75 -4.99 20.94
#